data_AF-A0A8T9C5V9-F1
#
_entry.id   AF-A0A8T9C5V9-F1
#
_cell.length_a   1.000
_cell.length_b   1.000
_cell.length_c   1.000
_cell.angle_alpha   90.00
_cell.angle_beta   90.00
_cell.angle_gamma   90.00
#
_symmetry.space_group_name_H-M   'P 1'
#
loop_
_entity.id
_entity.type
_entity.pdbx_description
1 polymer ?
#
loop_
_entity_poly.entity_id
_entity_poly.type
_entity_poly.pdbx_seq_one_letter_code
_entity_poly.pdbx_strand_id
1 'polypeptide(L)'
;AEPQQPLSYPGLPQLDYRLYSPPTFILSDDKTEVKSYEKPLSTYPSALVSLIQSVASIPPKPHVRITGKNSDGDLDFDVKMNAMNLIVPDTDRKGKMNYVRIIGPGEEGFRGDTKETLSPDLRDLESWARTYCEDSSSIKQFVLERTVINWDTSYLEGRLLSLVNSTAYRGHVTVSFPITHSKVVVHSPDKVNRFFSSVTKVFTGTKKYEVIKSVWPYADVPRGELRRRCAVQEEEVWFNAWRDAIRHAVLCRRKGWVTSEDRLEFLMEPKPAEQGKPSA
;
A
#
# COMPACT_ATOMS: atom_id res chain seq x y z
N ALA A 1 -15.21 -28.66 6.14
CA ALA A 1 -15.68 -27.55 5.29
C ALA A 1 -14.81 -27.55 4.05
N GLU A 2 -15.42 -27.64 2.88
CA GLU A 2 -14.71 -27.57 1.60
C GLU A 2 -13.98 -26.21 1.51
N PRO A 3 -12.70 -26.16 1.10
CA PRO A 3 -12.00 -24.89 0.95
C PRO A 3 -12.71 -24.08 -0.14
N GLN A 4 -13.40 -23.01 0.25
CA GLN A 4 -14.02 -22.08 -0.69
C GLN A 4 -12.94 -21.55 -1.62
N GLN A 5 -13.03 -21.88 -2.91
CA GLN A 5 -12.10 -21.36 -3.91
C GLN A 5 -12.13 -19.81 -3.87
N PRO A 6 -10.96 -19.15 -4.01
CA PRO A 6 -10.91 -17.70 -4.05
C PRO A 6 -11.87 -17.19 -5.13
N LEU A 7 -12.74 -16.23 -4.76
CA LEU A 7 -13.61 -15.58 -5.74
C LEU A 7 -12.72 -14.86 -6.76
N SER A 8 -12.85 -15.26 -8.03
CA SER A 8 -12.17 -14.60 -9.15
C SER A 8 -13.07 -13.50 -9.69
N TYR A 9 -12.51 -12.29 -9.80
CA TYR A 9 -13.20 -11.12 -10.34
C TYR A 9 -12.52 -10.72 -11.65
N PRO A 10 -13.20 -10.84 -12.81
CA PRO A 10 -12.63 -10.44 -14.09
C PRO A 10 -12.13 -8.98 -14.07
N GLY A 11 -10.93 -8.74 -14.60
CA GLY A 11 -10.30 -7.42 -14.65
C GLY A 11 -9.64 -6.96 -13.34
N LEU A 12 -9.72 -7.75 -12.27
CA LEU A 12 -9.01 -7.51 -11.03
C LEU A 12 -7.91 -8.58 -10.81
N PRO A 13 -6.80 -8.23 -10.11
CA PRO A 13 -5.80 -9.22 -9.75
C PRO A 13 -6.38 -10.40 -8.94
N GLN A 14 -5.89 -11.61 -9.20
CA GLN A 14 -6.36 -12.81 -8.49
C GLN A 14 -5.85 -12.82 -7.04
N LEU A 15 -6.64 -12.26 -6.13
CA LEU A 15 -6.34 -12.09 -4.71
C LEU A 15 -7.53 -12.52 -3.86
N ASP A 16 -7.27 -12.98 -2.63
CA ASP A 16 -8.34 -13.14 -1.64
C ASP A 16 -8.66 -11.79 -1.00
N TYR A 17 -9.60 -11.05 -1.61
CA TYR A 17 -9.97 -9.70 -1.17
C TYR A 17 -10.57 -9.65 0.24
N ARG A 18 -11.07 -10.77 0.77
CA ARG A 18 -11.62 -10.84 2.14
C ARG A 18 -10.56 -10.54 3.19
N LEU A 19 -9.29 -10.76 2.86
CA LEU A 19 -8.15 -10.50 3.75
C LEU A 19 -7.85 -9.00 3.94
N TYR A 20 -8.40 -8.10 3.11
CA TYR A 20 -8.29 -6.66 3.32
C TYR A 20 -9.20 -6.14 4.43
N SER A 21 -10.30 -6.83 4.70
CA SER A 21 -11.24 -6.47 5.76
C SER A 21 -11.77 -7.74 6.44
N PRO A 22 -10.92 -8.46 7.20
CA PRO A 22 -11.38 -9.61 7.96
C PRO A 22 -12.56 -9.26 8.87
N PRO A 23 -13.45 -10.21 9.18
CA PRO A 23 -14.53 -9.98 10.14
C PRO A 23 -13.98 -9.40 11.44
N THR A 24 -14.73 -8.49 12.08
CA THR A 24 -14.39 -7.77 13.33
C THR A 24 -13.24 -6.74 13.25
N PHE A 25 -12.47 -6.72 12.16
CA PHE A 25 -11.36 -5.78 12.02
C PHE A 25 -11.90 -4.40 11.60
N ILE A 26 -11.19 -3.35 12.02
CA ILE A 26 -11.58 -1.95 11.80
C ILE A 26 -10.56 -1.29 10.87
N LEU A 27 -11.02 -0.82 9.71
CA LEU A 27 -10.21 0.00 8.81
C LEU A 27 -10.11 1.42 9.34
N SER A 28 -8.91 2.00 9.33
CA SER A 28 -8.68 3.41 9.68
C SER A 28 -9.29 4.38 8.65
N ASP A 29 -9.59 5.61 9.07
CA ASP A 29 -10.24 6.62 8.21
C ASP A 29 -9.42 6.97 6.96
N ASP A 30 -8.09 7.01 7.10
CA ASP A 30 -7.13 7.21 6.02
C ASP A 30 -6.90 5.95 5.16
N LYS A 31 -7.52 4.83 5.55
CA LYS A 31 -7.47 3.51 4.91
C LYS A 31 -6.08 2.90 4.88
N THR A 32 -5.15 3.34 5.73
CA THR A 32 -3.77 2.81 5.75
C THR A 32 -3.65 1.57 6.63
N GLU A 33 -4.39 1.52 7.74
CA GLU A 33 -4.29 0.47 8.76
C GLU A 33 -5.60 -0.30 8.92
N VAL A 34 -5.49 -1.61 9.07
CA VAL A 34 -6.58 -2.48 9.49
C VAL A 34 -6.25 -2.99 10.90
N LYS A 35 -7.13 -2.72 11.86
CA LYS A 35 -6.90 -2.95 13.29
C LYS A 35 -7.76 -4.08 13.82
N SER A 36 -7.16 -4.96 14.61
CA SER A 36 -7.87 -6.00 15.35
C SER A 36 -7.62 -5.87 16.85
N TYR A 37 -8.66 -6.18 17.62
CA TYR A 37 -8.64 -6.23 19.09
C TYR A 37 -9.07 -7.62 19.60
N GLU A 38 -9.07 -8.63 18.72
CA GLU A 38 -9.51 -9.96 19.08
C GLU A 38 -8.55 -10.62 20.07
N LYS A 39 -9.09 -11.00 21.24
CA LYS A 39 -8.31 -11.65 22.30
C LYS A 39 -7.51 -12.87 21.82
N PRO A 40 -8.06 -13.80 21.01
CA PRO A 40 -7.30 -14.95 20.52
C PRO A 40 -5.97 -14.59 19.82
N LEU A 41 -5.93 -13.49 19.06
CA LEU A 41 -4.74 -13.05 18.31
C LEU A 41 -3.62 -12.49 19.20
N SER A 42 -3.93 -12.16 20.44
CA SER A 42 -2.97 -11.71 21.46
C SER A 42 -2.63 -12.77 22.52
N THR A 43 -3.36 -13.89 22.49
CA THR A 43 -3.26 -14.97 23.50
C THR A 43 -2.62 -16.22 22.91
N TYR A 44 -2.98 -16.59 21.68
CA TYR A 44 -2.54 -17.83 21.05
C TYR A 44 -1.58 -17.52 19.88
N PRO A 45 -0.29 -17.86 20.01
CA PRO A 45 0.69 -17.60 18.95
C PRO A 45 0.31 -18.20 17.60
N SER A 46 -0.26 -19.41 17.59
CA SER A 46 -0.70 -20.09 16.37
C SER A 46 -1.80 -19.32 15.62
N ALA A 47 -2.73 -18.70 16.34
CA ALA A 47 -3.79 -17.88 15.75
C ALA A 47 -3.21 -16.62 15.10
N LEU A 48 -2.25 -15.97 15.77
CA LEU A 48 -1.55 -14.81 15.23
C LEU A 48 -0.72 -15.16 13.99
N VAL A 49 0.07 -16.24 14.05
CA VAL A 49 0.89 -16.70 12.92
C VAL A 49 0.01 -16.97 11.69
N SER A 50 -1.08 -17.72 11.86
CA SER A 50 -2.02 -18.05 10.78
C SER A 50 -2.62 -16.80 10.14
N LEU A 51 -3.04 -15.83 10.95
CA LEU A 51 -3.53 -14.54 10.46
C LEU A 51 -2.44 -13.82 9.67
N ILE A 52 -1.25 -13.64 10.24
CA ILE A 52 -0.16 -12.85 9.65
C ILE A 52 0.30 -13.47 8.33
N GLN A 53 0.43 -14.80 8.25
CA GLN A 53 0.74 -15.51 7.00
C GLN A 53 -0.35 -15.27 5.95
N SER A 54 -1.63 -15.35 6.33
CA SER A 54 -2.76 -15.09 5.43
C SER A 54 -2.72 -13.65 4.91
N VAL A 55 -2.68 -12.66 5.80
CA VAL A 55 -2.74 -11.24 5.42
C VAL A 55 -1.46 -10.75 4.72
N ALA A 56 -0.33 -11.45 4.85
CA ALA A 56 0.90 -11.19 4.10
C ALA A 56 0.83 -11.63 2.63
N SER A 57 -0.15 -12.48 2.26
CA SER A 57 -0.35 -12.97 0.89
C SER A 57 -1.02 -11.96 -0.06
N ILE A 58 -1.53 -10.84 0.48
CA ILE A 58 -2.16 -9.77 -0.30
C ILE A 58 -1.32 -8.48 -0.28
N PRO A 59 -1.29 -7.72 -1.39
CA PRO A 59 -0.47 -6.51 -1.53
C PRO A 59 -1.05 -5.31 -0.80
N PRO A 60 -0.26 -4.25 -0.57
CA PRO A 60 -0.85 -2.95 -0.31
C PRO A 60 -1.56 -2.43 -1.57
N LYS A 61 -2.33 -1.36 -1.45
CA LYS A 61 -3.00 -0.71 -2.59
C LYS A 61 -2.35 0.66 -2.86
N PRO A 62 -1.28 0.70 -3.69
CA PRO A 62 -0.68 1.94 -4.14
C PRO A 62 -1.55 2.67 -5.17
N HIS A 63 -1.48 3.99 -5.18
CA HIS A 63 -2.19 4.83 -6.14
C HIS A 63 -1.31 6.01 -6.57
N VAL A 64 -1.54 6.50 -7.78
CA VAL A 64 -1.02 7.79 -8.24
C VAL A 64 -2.08 8.85 -7.94
N ARG A 65 -1.68 9.98 -7.35
CA ARG A 65 -2.57 11.12 -7.09
C ARG A 65 -1.94 12.41 -7.60
N ILE A 66 -2.67 13.12 -8.45
CA ILE A 66 -2.24 14.37 -9.08
C ILE A 66 -3.25 15.45 -8.67
N THR A 67 -2.79 16.46 -7.95
CA THR A 67 -3.64 17.59 -7.52
C THR A 67 -3.14 18.89 -8.12
N GLY A 68 -4.07 19.71 -8.61
CA GLY A 68 -3.80 21.09 -9.02
C GLY A 68 -4.53 22.06 -8.10
N LYS A 69 -3.81 23.04 -7.57
CA LYS A 69 -4.37 24.14 -6.79
C LYS A 69 -4.14 25.48 -7.49
N ASN A 70 -5.16 26.33 -7.50
CA ASN A 70 -5.02 27.69 -8.03
C ASN A 70 -4.17 28.57 -7.10
N SER A 71 -3.98 29.84 -7.46
CA SER A 71 -3.23 30.82 -6.65
C SER A 71 -3.82 31.05 -5.26
N ASP A 72 -5.13 30.86 -5.14
CA ASP A 72 -5.89 31.12 -3.91
C ASP A 72 -5.85 29.90 -2.96
N GLY A 73 -5.28 28.78 -3.42
CA GLY A 73 -5.15 27.53 -2.67
C GLY A 73 -6.32 26.56 -2.86
N ASP A 74 -7.33 26.93 -3.66
CA ASP A 74 -8.48 26.08 -3.97
C ASP A 74 -8.07 24.94 -4.91
N LEU A 75 -8.66 23.78 -4.65
CA LEU A 75 -8.42 22.57 -5.42
C LEU A 75 -9.18 22.63 -6.75
N ASP A 76 -8.46 22.84 -7.86
CA ASP A 76 -9.02 22.77 -9.21
C ASP A 76 -9.31 21.33 -9.61
N PHE A 77 -8.34 20.42 -9.43
CA PHE A 77 -8.48 19.01 -9.77
C PHE A 77 -7.76 18.10 -8.76
N ASP A 78 -8.25 16.86 -8.64
CA ASP A 78 -7.70 15.79 -7.80
C ASP A 78 -7.91 14.45 -8.52
N VAL A 79 -6.96 14.12 -9.39
CA VAL A 79 -6.99 12.94 -10.24
C VAL A 79 -6.29 11.78 -9.53
N LYS A 80 -6.97 10.65 -9.40
CA LYS A 80 -6.49 9.44 -8.71
C LYS A 80 -6.48 8.24 -9.64
N MET A 81 -5.45 7.41 -9.53
CA MET A 81 -5.31 6.20 -10.36
C MET A 81 -4.84 5.02 -9.52
N ASN A 82 -5.43 3.85 -9.77
CA ASN A 82 -4.99 2.61 -9.14
C ASN A 82 -3.69 2.10 -9.78
N ALA A 83 -2.71 1.78 -8.94
CA ALA A 83 -1.42 1.21 -9.35
C ALA A 83 -1.18 -0.19 -8.77
N MET A 84 -2.15 -0.77 -8.05
CA MET A 84 -2.03 -2.11 -7.45
C MET A 84 -1.78 -3.20 -8.51
N ASN A 85 -2.35 -3.05 -9.70
CA ASN A 85 -2.15 -3.98 -10.81
C ASN A 85 -0.72 -3.92 -11.40
N LEU A 86 0.15 -3.01 -10.96
CA LEU A 86 1.55 -2.95 -11.40
C LEU A 86 2.49 -3.78 -10.53
N ILE A 87 2.04 -4.18 -9.34
CA ILE A 87 2.81 -4.95 -8.37
C ILE A 87 2.28 -6.38 -8.19
N VAL A 88 1.19 -6.72 -8.88
CA VAL A 88 0.61 -8.07 -8.88
C VAL A 88 0.64 -8.61 -10.31
N PRO A 89 1.56 -9.53 -10.64
CA PRO A 89 1.59 -10.16 -11.95
C PRO A 89 0.35 -11.05 -12.15
N ASP A 90 -0.13 -11.09 -13.39
CA ASP A 90 -1.12 -12.10 -13.79
C ASP A 90 -0.53 -13.50 -13.61
N THR A 91 -1.39 -14.46 -13.26
CA THR A 91 -1.02 -15.83 -12.91
C THR A 91 -0.27 -16.58 -14.02
N ASP A 92 -0.42 -16.15 -15.27
CA ASP A 92 0.27 -16.72 -16.44
C ASP A 92 1.74 -16.29 -16.55
N ARG A 93 2.13 -15.20 -15.88
CA ARG A 93 3.53 -14.74 -15.83
C ARG A 93 4.24 -15.44 -14.69
N LYS A 94 5.14 -16.36 -15.04
CA LYS A 94 5.99 -17.07 -14.07
C LYS A 94 6.72 -16.10 -13.14
N GLY A 95 6.37 -16.15 -11.85
CA GLY A 95 7.14 -15.61 -10.74
C GLY A 95 6.40 -14.59 -9.89
N LYS A 96 5.75 -15.05 -8.82
CA LYS A 96 5.39 -14.16 -7.71
C LYS A 96 6.69 -13.58 -7.15
N MET A 97 6.89 -12.28 -7.33
CA MET A 97 8.06 -11.57 -6.81
C MET A 97 7.92 -11.19 -5.34
N ASN A 98 6.71 -11.33 -4.77
CA ASN A 98 6.45 -10.96 -3.39
C ASN A 98 7.08 -11.97 -2.42
N TYR A 99 7.56 -11.47 -1.29
CA TYR A 99 8.16 -12.28 -0.24
C TYR A 99 7.90 -11.66 1.13
N VAL A 100 8.00 -12.49 2.16
CA VAL A 100 7.93 -12.03 3.56
C VAL A 100 9.35 -11.82 4.07
N ARG A 101 9.61 -10.67 4.67
CA ARG A 101 10.87 -10.32 5.31
C ARG A 101 10.64 -10.20 6.82
N ILE A 102 11.36 -10.99 7.60
CA ILE A 102 11.46 -10.81 9.04
C ILE A 102 12.69 -9.95 9.31
N ILE A 103 12.60 -9.06 10.30
CA ILE A 103 13.69 -8.22 10.73
C ILE A 103 14.92 -9.07 11.06
N GLY A 104 16.06 -8.73 10.48
CA GLY A 104 17.29 -9.53 10.55
C GLY A 104 18.20 -9.18 11.73
N PRO A 105 19.29 -9.94 11.93
CA PRO A 105 20.33 -9.61 12.89
C PRO A 105 20.98 -8.25 12.56
N GLY A 106 21.14 -7.38 13.56
CA GLY A 106 21.77 -6.07 13.39
C GLY A 106 20.88 -4.98 12.79
N GLU A 107 19.62 -5.29 12.45
CA GLU A 107 18.65 -4.29 12.02
C GLU A 107 17.91 -3.67 13.21
N GLU A 108 17.84 -2.35 13.28
CA GLU A 108 17.00 -1.66 14.27
C GLU A 108 15.51 -1.76 13.88
N GLY A 109 14.65 -1.93 14.88
CA GLY A 109 13.21 -1.88 14.70
C GLY A 109 12.44 -2.10 15.99
N PHE A 110 11.12 -1.99 15.92
CA PHE A 110 10.25 -2.19 17.08
C PHE A 110 10.13 -3.68 17.41
N ARG A 111 10.93 -4.15 18.36
CA ARG A 111 11.07 -5.56 18.76
C ARG A 111 10.41 -5.88 20.10
N GLY A 112 9.25 -5.26 20.37
CA GLY A 112 8.54 -5.39 21.65
C GLY A 112 8.91 -4.34 22.69
N ASP A 113 9.35 -3.17 22.23
CA ASP A 113 9.63 -2.00 23.06
C ASP A 113 8.87 -0.77 22.50
N THR A 114 8.93 0.32 23.24
CA THR A 114 8.40 1.64 22.91
C THR A 114 9.28 2.41 21.92
N LYS A 115 10.53 1.98 21.77
CA LYS A 115 11.53 2.50 20.83
C LYS A 115 12.11 1.37 19.98
N GLU A 116 12.83 1.73 18.93
CA GLU A 116 13.54 0.75 18.10
C GLU A 116 14.76 0.19 18.85
N THR A 117 14.98 -1.11 18.70
CA THR A 117 16.06 -1.86 19.36
C THR A 117 16.67 -2.89 18.41
N LEU A 118 17.87 -3.37 18.77
CA LEU A 118 18.55 -4.47 18.05
C LEU A 118 18.18 -5.86 18.62
N SER A 119 17.64 -5.90 19.83
CA SER A 119 17.31 -7.13 20.56
C SER A 119 15.84 -7.15 21.02
N PRO A 120 15.22 -8.33 21.15
CA PRO A 120 15.76 -9.67 20.89
C PRO A 120 15.96 -9.96 19.40
N ASP A 121 16.88 -10.87 19.07
CA ASP A 121 17.12 -11.33 17.70
C ASP A 121 16.45 -12.69 17.48
N LEU A 122 15.17 -12.68 17.12
CA LEU A 122 14.39 -13.89 16.84
C LEU A 122 14.29 -14.10 15.33
N ARG A 123 14.51 -15.34 14.89
CA ARG A 123 14.69 -15.67 13.47
C ARG A 123 13.39 -15.96 12.72
N ASP A 124 12.32 -16.30 13.42
CA ASP A 124 11.08 -16.78 12.83
C ASP A 124 9.83 -16.09 13.41
N LEU A 125 8.74 -16.17 12.65
CA LEU A 125 7.48 -15.50 12.98
C LEU A 125 6.83 -16.11 14.22
N GLU A 126 6.97 -17.41 14.41
CA GLU A 126 6.43 -18.17 15.53
C GLU A 126 7.02 -17.70 16.87
N SER A 127 8.33 -17.44 16.91
CA SER A 127 9.04 -16.94 18.08
C SER A 127 8.64 -15.50 18.41
N TRP A 128 8.50 -14.65 17.38
CA TRP A 128 7.98 -13.29 17.55
C TRP A 128 6.54 -13.29 18.06
N ALA A 129 5.68 -14.14 17.49
CA ALA A 129 4.29 -14.28 17.91
C ALA A 129 4.19 -14.79 19.35
N ARG A 130 5.03 -15.77 19.74
CA ARG A 130 5.13 -16.26 21.12
C ARG A 130 5.50 -15.13 22.08
N THR A 131 6.58 -14.40 21.77
CA THR A 131 7.05 -13.27 22.59
C THR A 131 5.95 -12.22 22.74
N TYR A 132 5.28 -11.87 21.64
CA TYR A 132 4.16 -10.94 21.67
C TYR A 132 3.02 -11.45 22.55
N CYS A 133 2.62 -12.72 22.47
CA CYS A 133 1.53 -13.27 23.28
C CYS A 133 1.89 -13.35 24.77
N GLU A 134 3.13 -13.70 25.10
CA GLU A 134 3.64 -13.82 26.49
C GLU A 134 3.87 -12.46 27.18
N ASP A 135 4.03 -11.38 26.40
CA ASP A 135 4.23 -10.03 26.95
C ASP A 135 3.04 -9.58 27.82
N SER A 136 3.26 -9.34 29.11
CA SER A 136 2.22 -8.97 30.06
C SER A 136 1.78 -7.50 29.97
N SER A 137 2.40 -6.72 29.07
CA SER A 137 2.12 -5.29 28.91
C SER A 137 0.66 -5.02 28.54
N SER A 138 0.08 -4.00 29.16
CA SER A 138 -1.32 -3.62 29.00
C SER A 138 -1.64 -3.05 27.61
N ILE A 139 -0.68 -2.37 27.00
CA ILE A 139 -0.79 -1.76 25.69
C ILE A 139 0.38 -2.25 24.83
N LYS A 140 0.10 -3.25 23.99
CA LYS A 140 1.04 -3.79 23.01
C LYS A 140 0.35 -3.96 21.66
N GLN A 141 1.14 -3.93 20.59
CA GLN A 141 0.65 -4.16 19.24
C GLN A 141 1.64 -4.95 18.39
N PHE A 142 1.11 -5.86 17.58
CA PHE A 142 1.84 -6.60 16.55
C PHE A 142 1.47 -6.04 15.18
N VAL A 143 2.47 -5.66 14.38
CA VAL A 143 2.29 -4.95 13.13
C VAL A 143 2.91 -5.75 11.99
N LEU A 144 2.08 -6.08 11.00
CA LEU A 144 2.54 -6.48 9.67
C LEU A 144 2.47 -5.25 8.76
N GLU A 145 3.62 -4.89 8.17
CA GLU A 145 3.71 -3.83 7.17
C GLU A 145 3.80 -4.42 5.76
N ARG A 146 3.00 -3.92 4.83
CA ARG A 146 3.05 -4.22 3.41
C ARG A 146 3.75 -3.07 2.70
N THR A 147 4.82 -3.37 1.99
CA THR A 147 5.68 -2.36 1.36
C THR A 147 5.82 -2.62 -0.13
N VAL A 148 5.95 -1.55 -0.90
CA VAL A 148 6.32 -1.61 -2.31
C VAL A 148 7.77 -1.15 -2.44
N ILE A 149 8.60 -1.96 -3.09
CA ILE A 149 10.02 -1.63 -3.31
C ILE A 149 10.32 -1.51 -4.80
N ASN A 150 11.43 -0.83 -5.13
CA ASN A 150 11.93 -0.67 -6.49
C ASN A 150 10.94 -0.04 -7.48
N TRP A 151 9.95 0.70 -6.96
CA TRP A 151 9.04 1.52 -7.76
C TRP A 151 9.64 2.91 -7.87
N ASP A 152 10.02 3.32 -9.08
CA ASP A 152 10.60 4.65 -9.28
C ASP A 152 9.50 5.71 -9.39
N THR A 153 9.03 6.15 -8.23
CA THR A 153 8.01 7.18 -8.10
C THR A 153 8.52 8.55 -8.57
N SER A 154 9.82 8.83 -8.43
CA SER A 154 10.42 10.11 -8.85
C SER A 154 10.46 10.24 -10.37
N TYR A 155 10.79 9.17 -11.09
CA TYR A 155 10.70 9.13 -12.54
C TYR A 155 9.26 9.38 -13.01
N LEU A 156 8.31 8.66 -12.41
CA LEU A 156 6.92 8.77 -12.80
C LEU A 156 6.32 10.15 -12.46
N GLU A 157 6.71 10.72 -11.33
CA GLU A 157 6.38 12.10 -10.94
C GLU A 157 6.84 13.10 -12.00
N GLY A 158 8.11 13.05 -12.44
CA GLY A 158 8.62 13.95 -13.47
C GLY A 158 7.84 13.86 -14.79
N ARG A 159 7.44 12.64 -15.20
CA ARG A 159 6.62 12.43 -16.41
C ARG A 159 5.21 13.00 -16.27
N LEU A 160 4.58 12.82 -15.11
CA LEU A 160 3.25 13.34 -14.83
C LEU A 160 3.24 14.87 -14.71
N LEU A 161 4.24 15.46 -14.05
CA LEU A 161 4.40 16.92 -13.99
C LEU A 161 4.60 17.51 -15.39
N SER A 162 5.44 16.88 -16.22
CA SER A 162 5.63 17.30 -17.62
C SER A 162 4.33 17.22 -18.43
N LEU A 163 3.52 16.19 -18.21
CA LEU A 163 2.22 16.03 -18.84
C LEU A 163 1.25 17.15 -18.43
N VAL A 164 1.16 17.46 -17.14
CA VAL A 164 0.30 18.54 -16.65
C VAL A 164 0.77 19.90 -17.15
N ASN A 165 2.08 20.16 -17.19
CA ASN A 165 2.62 21.40 -17.75
C ASN A 165 2.25 21.56 -19.24
N SER A 166 2.13 20.46 -19.98
CA SER A 166 1.68 20.49 -21.39
C SER A 166 0.22 20.93 -21.59
N THR A 167 -0.59 20.98 -20.52
CA THR A 167 -1.99 21.45 -20.58
C THR A 167 -2.13 22.96 -20.37
N ALA A 168 -1.01 23.68 -20.23
CA ALA A 168 -0.97 25.11 -19.89
C ALA A 168 -1.63 25.45 -18.55
N TYR A 169 -1.80 24.47 -17.65
CA TYR A 169 -2.22 24.72 -16.28
C TYR A 169 -1.17 25.56 -15.54
N ARG A 170 -1.60 26.67 -14.93
CA ARG A 170 -0.71 27.65 -14.26
C ARG A 170 -0.70 27.55 -12.73
N GLY A 171 -1.53 26.69 -12.16
CA GLY A 171 -1.61 26.49 -10.72
C GLY A 171 -0.46 25.64 -10.18
N HIS A 172 -0.41 25.48 -8.86
CA HIS A 172 0.54 24.60 -8.21
C HIS A 172 0.10 23.14 -8.35
N VAL A 173 0.98 22.31 -8.92
CA VAL A 173 0.72 20.87 -9.13
C VAL A 173 1.51 20.06 -8.13
N THR A 174 0.86 19.09 -7.51
CA THR A 174 1.50 18.10 -6.63
C THR A 174 1.18 16.71 -7.13
N VAL A 175 2.21 15.89 -7.35
CA VAL A 175 2.08 14.46 -7.62
C VAL A 175 2.49 13.70 -6.36
N SER A 176 1.73 12.69 -5.98
CA SER A 176 2.01 11.85 -4.82
C SER A 176 1.63 10.40 -5.10
N PHE A 177 2.19 9.50 -4.30
CA PHE A 177 1.97 8.05 -4.44
C PHE A 177 1.42 7.42 -3.15
N PRO A 178 0.18 7.76 -2.74
CA PRO A 178 -0.38 7.22 -1.50
C PRO A 178 -0.48 5.69 -1.53
N ILE A 179 -0.07 5.04 -0.44
CA ILE A 179 -0.23 3.61 -0.24
C ILE A 179 -1.30 3.40 0.83
N THR A 180 -2.36 2.67 0.49
CA THR A 180 -3.43 2.29 1.43
C THR A 180 -3.38 0.80 1.72
N HIS A 181 -4.05 0.36 2.79
CA HIS A 181 -4.07 -1.02 3.25
C HIS A 181 -2.66 -1.57 3.49
N SER A 182 -1.73 -0.70 3.92
CA SER A 182 -0.33 -1.01 4.11
C SER A 182 -0.05 -1.68 5.45
N LYS A 183 -0.91 -1.55 6.46
CA LYS A 183 -0.64 -2.12 7.79
C LYS A 183 -1.78 -2.97 8.30
N VAL A 184 -1.44 -4.09 8.93
CA VAL A 184 -2.34 -4.86 9.79
C VAL A 184 -1.81 -4.77 11.20
N VAL A 185 -2.63 -4.26 12.10
CA VAL A 185 -2.26 -3.99 13.50
C VAL A 185 -3.13 -4.83 14.41
N VAL A 186 -2.52 -5.78 15.11
CA VAL A 186 -3.18 -6.57 16.16
C VAL A 186 -2.84 -5.94 17.49
N HIS A 187 -3.85 -5.43 18.19
CA HIS A 187 -3.69 -4.91 19.55
C HIS A 187 -3.92 -6.01 20.57
N SER A 188 -3.30 -5.89 21.75
CA SER A 188 -3.79 -6.60 22.93
C SER A 188 -5.23 -6.14 23.23
N PRO A 189 -6.14 -7.05 23.63
CA PRO A 189 -7.47 -6.68 24.08
C PRO A 189 -7.32 -5.76 25.28
N ASP A 190 -7.94 -4.59 25.19
CA ASP A 190 -7.88 -3.57 26.21
C ASP A 190 -8.34 -4.14 27.56
N LYS A 191 -7.42 -4.26 28.53
CA LYS A 191 -7.79 -4.41 29.95
C LYS A 191 -8.30 -3.08 30.54
N VAL A 192 -8.07 -1.97 29.83
CA VAL A 192 -8.43 -0.61 30.26
C VAL A 192 -9.52 -0.11 29.35
N ASN A 193 -10.71 0.05 29.90
CA ASN A 193 -11.95 0.44 29.22
C ASN A 193 -11.72 1.50 28.13
N ARG A 194 -12.36 1.31 26.95
CA ARG A 194 -12.35 2.16 25.74
C ARG A 194 -12.72 3.64 25.96
N PHE A 195 -13.06 3.99 27.20
CA PHE A 195 -13.57 5.28 27.68
C PHE A 195 -12.58 6.11 28.50
N PHE A 196 -11.42 5.56 28.93
CA PHE A 196 -10.45 6.35 29.69
C PHE A 196 -9.45 7.07 28.78
N SER A 197 -9.85 8.32 28.52
CA SER A 197 -9.06 9.54 28.33
C SER A 197 -7.60 9.43 27.84
N SER A 198 -7.36 10.19 26.77
CA SER A 198 -6.13 10.85 26.32
C SER A 198 -4.92 10.94 27.28
N VAL A 199 -5.13 10.95 28.60
CA VAL A 199 -4.12 11.24 29.61
C VAL A 199 -3.32 10.00 30.04
N THR A 200 -3.90 8.79 30.11
CA THR A 200 -3.15 7.56 30.52
C THR A 200 -2.36 6.92 29.39
N LYS A 201 -2.73 7.17 28.12
CA LYS A 201 -1.93 6.79 26.94
C LYS A 201 -0.58 7.52 26.87
N VAL A 202 -0.46 8.67 27.53
CA VAL A 202 0.77 9.48 27.53
C VAL A 202 1.82 8.92 28.51
N PHE A 203 1.40 8.24 29.58
CA PHE A 203 2.32 7.76 30.62
C PHE A 203 2.77 6.30 30.47
N THR A 204 2.11 5.52 29.59
CA THR A 204 2.46 4.12 29.34
C THR A 204 2.73 3.96 27.85
N GLY A 205 4.01 3.91 27.47
CA GLY A 205 4.37 3.75 26.06
C GLY A 205 3.82 2.43 25.50
N THR A 206 3.30 2.47 24.28
CA THR A 206 2.82 1.27 23.57
C THR A 206 4.01 0.43 23.12
N LYS A 207 4.11 -0.80 23.59
CA LYS A 207 5.09 -1.74 23.05
C LYS A 207 4.69 -2.16 21.64
N LYS A 208 5.63 -2.10 20.71
CA LYS A 208 5.36 -2.37 19.30
C LYS A 208 6.25 -3.50 18.79
N TYR A 209 5.63 -4.41 18.03
CA TYR A 209 6.29 -5.52 17.35
C TYR A 209 6.08 -5.33 15.84
N GLU A 210 6.94 -4.53 15.20
CA GLU A 210 6.95 -4.27 13.75
C GLU A 210 8.15 -5.00 13.12
N VAL A 211 8.09 -6.33 13.22
CA VAL A 211 9.21 -7.23 12.92
C VAL A 211 9.04 -7.98 11.59
N ILE A 212 7.88 -7.83 10.95
CA ILE A 212 7.54 -8.55 9.72
C ILE A 212 7.02 -7.58 8.66
N LYS A 213 7.58 -7.71 7.45
CA LYS A 213 7.15 -6.98 6.27
C LYS A 213 6.73 -7.95 5.17
N SER A 214 5.60 -7.70 4.53
CA SER A 214 5.22 -8.29 3.25
C SER A 214 5.71 -7.35 2.15
N VAL A 215 6.70 -7.80 1.39
CA VAL A 215 7.37 -6.99 0.37
C VAL A 215 6.80 -7.32 -1.00
N TRP A 216 6.38 -6.28 -1.73
CA TRP A 216 5.79 -6.36 -3.06
C TRP A 216 6.64 -5.55 -4.04
N PRO A 217 7.64 -6.17 -4.67
CA PRO A 217 8.51 -5.46 -5.58
C PRO A 217 7.76 -5.01 -6.84
N TYR A 218 7.89 -3.74 -7.19
CA TYR A 218 7.52 -3.27 -8.54
C TYR A 218 8.51 -3.82 -9.58
N ALA A 219 9.78 -3.95 -9.20
CA ALA A 219 10.84 -4.58 -9.97
C ALA A 219 11.83 -5.34 -9.07
N ASP A 220 12.63 -6.22 -9.64
CA ASP A 220 13.64 -7.00 -8.88
C ASP A 220 14.77 -6.12 -8.36
N VAL A 221 15.15 -5.09 -9.11
CA VAL A 221 16.15 -4.09 -8.74
C VAL A 221 15.66 -2.65 -8.99
N PRO A 222 16.26 -1.65 -8.31
CA PRO A 222 16.02 -0.23 -8.59
C PRO A 222 16.16 0.17 -10.07
N ARG A 223 15.50 1.25 -10.47
CA ARG A 223 15.64 1.81 -11.83
C ARG A 223 17.08 2.27 -12.06
N GLY A 224 17.62 1.98 -13.24
CA GLY A 224 19.00 2.30 -13.62
C GLY A 224 19.97 1.15 -13.44
N GLU A 225 19.60 0.08 -12.72
CA GLU A 225 20.41 -1.12 -12.62
C GLU A 225 20.27 -2.03 -13.85
N LEU A 226 21.37 -2.73 -14.19
CA LEU A 226 21.40 -3.66 -15.32
C LEU A 226 20.45 -4.83 -15.08
N ARG A 227 19.75 -5.26 -16.15
CA ARG A 227 18.81 -6.40 -16.14
C ARG A 227 17.60 -6.24 -15.21
N ARG A 228 17.18 -5.00 -14.91
CA ARG A 228 15.92 -4.73 -14.22
C ARG A 228 14.75 -5.43 -14.90
N ARG A 229 13.94 -6.14 -14.11
CA ARG A 229 12.67 -6.74 -14.53
C ARG A 229 11.56 -6.25 -13.63
N CYS A 230 10.58 -5.59 -14.22
CA CYS A 230 9.36 -5.21 -13.53
C CYS A 230 8.43 -6.42 -13.34
N ALA A 231 7.66 -6.43 -12.25
CA ALA A 231 6.64 -7.44 -11.98
C ALA A 231 5.60 -7.49 -13.11
N VAL A 232 5.20 -6.33 -13.64
CA VAL A 232 4.18 -6.22 -14.68
C VAL A 232 4.67 -5.44 -15.89
N GLN A 233 5.09 -4.19 -15.71
CA GLN A 233 5.54 -3.34 -16.81
C GLN A 233 6.41 -2.21 -16.28
N GLU A 234 7.13 -1.54 -17.17
CA GLU A 234 7.88 -0.34 -16.82
C GLU A 234 6.97 0.86 -16.57
N GLU A 235 7.45 1.80 -15.74
CA GLU A 235 6.77 3.05 -15.44
C GLU A 235 6.49 3.88 -16.72
N GLU A 236 7.42 3.83 -17.68
CA GLU A 236 7.29 4.54 -18.95
C GLU A 236 6.19 3.94 -19.84
N VAL A 237 6.12 2.61 -19.89
CA VAL A 237 5.07 1.89 -20.63
C VAL A 237 3.71 2.20 -20.00
N TRP A 238 3.63 2.21 -18.66
CA TRP A 238 2.42 2.64 -17.96
C TRP A 238 2.06 4.08 -18.29
N PHE A 239 2.99 5.02 -18.15
CA PHE A 239 2.73 6.42 -18.43
C PHE A 239 2.19 6.62 -19.84
N ASN A 240 2.84 6.02 -20.86
CA ASN A 240 2.40 6.16 -22.25
C ASN A 240 1.01 5.58 -22.50
N ALA A 241 0.65 4.50 -21.81
CA ALA A 241 -0.67 3.89 -21.92
C ALA A 241 -1.80 4.71 -21.27
N TRP A 242 -1.48 5.60 -20.33
CA TRP A 242 -2.46 6.35 -19.53
C TRP A 242 -2.43 7.86 -19.75
N ARG A 243 -1.38 8.41 -20.38
CA ARG A 243 -1.13 9.86 -20.49
C ARG A 243 -2.32 10.64 -21.05
N ASP A 244 -3.04 10.10 -22.03
CA ASP A 244 -4.12 10.83 -22.70
C ASP A 244 -5.38 10.91 -21.81
N ALA A 245 -5.73 9.80 -21.14
CA ALA A 245 -6.81 9.78 -20.15
C ALA A 245 -6.51 10.69 -18.94
N ILE A 246 -5.25 10.71 -18.47
CA ILE A 246 -4.81 11.62 -17.40
C ILE A 246 -4.92 13.07 -17.84
N ARG A 247 -4.39 13.39 -19.04
CA ARG A 247 -4.43 14.74 -19.59
C ARG A 247 -5.86 15.25 -19.69
N HIS A 248 -6.76 14.42 -20.21
CA HIS A 248 -8.18 14.74 -20.29
C HIS A 248 -8.79 15.02 -18.92
N ALA A 249 -8.54 14.15 -17.95
CA ALA A 249 -9.03 14.34 -16.59
C ALA A 249 -8.55 15.66 -15.96
N VAL A 250 -7.31 16.07 -16.24
CA VAL A 250 -6.76 17.37 -15.81
C VAL A 250 -7.46 18.53 -16.51
N LEU A 251 -7.63 18.47 -17.84
CA LEU A 251 -8.31 19.52 -18.63
C LEU A 251 -9.77 19.71 -18.18
N CYS A 252 -10.46 18.61 -17.88
CA CYS A 252 -11.83 18.62 -17.35
C CYS A 252 -11.93 18.95 -15.86
N ARG A 253 -10.82 19.30 -15.19
CA ARG A 253 -10.74 19.59 -13.76
C ARG A 253 -11.36 18.49 -12.88
N ARG A 254 -11.12 17.22 -13.24
CA ARG A 254 -11.74 16.08 -12.56
C ARG A 254 -11.28 16.00 -11.10
N LYS A 255 -12.24 15.69 -10.22
CA LYS A 255 -12.02 15.35 -8.81
C LYS A 255 -12.48 13.92 -8.58
N GLY A 256 -11.59 12.94 -8.70
CA GLY A 256 -11.96 11.54 -8.61
C GLY A 256 -10.99 10.59 -9.28
N TRP A 257 -11.50 9.38 -9.56
CA TRP A 257 -10.71 8.31 -10.16
C TRP A 257 -10.66 8.43 -11.69
N VAL A 258 -9.52 8.04 -12.25
CA VAL A 258 -9.34 7.68 -13.66
C VAL A 258 -9.14 6.17 -13.68
N THR A 259 -9.96 5.51 -14.48
CA THR A 259 -10.17 4.05 -14.48
C THR A 259 -9.89 3.46 -15.85
N SER A 260 -9.90 2.13 -15.95
CA SER A 260 -9.72 1.44 -17.23
C SER A 260 -10.76 1.83 -18.27
N GLU A 261 -11.96 2.26 -17.85
CA GLU A 261 -13.00 2.73 -18.76
C GLU A 261 -12.62 4.05 -19.43
N ASP A 262 -12.10 5.01 -18.67
CA ASP A 262 -11.59 6.28 -19.24
C ASP A 262 -10.47 6.01 -20.26
N ARG A 263 -9.62 5.03 -19.97
CA ARG A 263 -8.58 4.62 -20.92
C ARG A 263 -9.19 3.96 -22.17
N LEU A 264 -10.21 3.12 -22.00
CA LEU A 264 -10.91 2.46 -23.10
C LEU A 264 -11.56 3.48 -24.02
N GLU A 265 -12.26 4.47 -23.46
CA GLU A 265 -12.87 5.58 -24.21
C GLU A 265 -11.82 6.28 -25.10
N PHE A 266 -10.62 6.58 -24.57
CA PHE A 266 -9.56 7.20 -25.37
C PHE A 266 -8.96 6.31 -26.45
N LEU A 267 -8.98 4.99 -26.26
CA LEU A 267 -8.54 4.03 -27.28
C LEU A 267 -9.58 3.90 -28.40
N MET A 268 -10.87 4.00 -28.06
CA MET A 268 -11.98 3.88 -29.01
C MET A 268 -12.27 5.20 -29.75
N GLU A 269 -12.19 6.32 -29.03
CA GLU A 269 -12.55 7.65 -29.49
C GLU A 269 -11.43 8.64 -29.17
N PRO A 270 -10.30 8.58 -29.89
CA PRO A 270 -9.17 9.46 -29.62
C PRO A 270 -9.58 10.92 -29.89
N LYS A 271 -9.41 11.80 -28.90
CA LYS A 271 -9.69 13.26 -29.03
C LYS A 271 -8.43 14.00 -29.52
N PRO A 272 -8.27 14.28 -30.83
CA PRO A 272 -7.00 14.77 -31.37
C PRO A 272 -6.67 16.18 -30.90
N ALA A 273 -7.69 16.99 -30.60
CA ALA A 273 -7.54 18.35 -30.06
C ALA A 273 -6.93 18.37 -28.64
N GLU A 274 -6.98 17.24 -27.94
CA GLU A 274 -6.45 17.09 -26.58
C GLU A 274 -5.17 16.24 -26.54
N GLN A 275 -4.81 15.62 -27.66
CA GLN A 275 -3.50 14.99 -27.84
C GLN A 275 -2.47 16.11 -27.96
N GLY A 276 -1.83 16.46 -26.85
CA GLY A 276 -0.75 17.45 -26.82
C GLY A 276 0.23 17.18 -27.96
N LYS A 277 0.62 18.25 -28.68
CA LYS A 277 1.54 18.16 -29.81
C LYS A 277 2.77 17.34 -29.40
N PRO A 278 3.25 16.40 -30.24
CA PRO A 278 4.48 15.69 -29.94
C PRO A 278 5.59 16.73 -29.70
N SER A 279 6.31 16.57 -28.60
CA SER A 279 7.51 17.35 -28.32
C SER A 279 8.44 17.20 -29.51
N ALA A 280 8.80 18.32 -30.16
CA ALA A 280 9.84 18.36 -31.18
C ALA A 280 11.22 18.12 -30.56
#